data_AF-A0A950N552-F1
#
_entry.id   AF-A0A950N552-F1
#
_cell.length_a   1.000
_cell.length_b   1.000
_cell.length_c   1.000
_cell.angle_alpha   90.00
_cell.angle_beta   90.00
_cell.angle_gamma   90.00
#
_symmetry.space_group_name_H-M   'P 1'
#
loop_
_entity.id
_entity.type
_entity.pdbx_description
1 polymer ?
#
loop_
_entity_poly.entity_id
_entity_poly.type
_entity_poly.pdbx_seq_one_letter_code
_entity_poly.pdbx_strand_id
1 'polypeptide(L)'
;MKPIKLASLLSVALAASGMLSAPLAKAASSAFDGTWAVTLYTPEYKDPTDVVARAYTFQFPAQVKDGVLHGEHGTRGQPAWLELDGKIQADGSATLHANGITGQREYNLGHIETGKPSMPS
;
A
#
# COMPACT_ATOMS: atom_id res chain seq x y z
N MET A 1 -66.02 -40.56 -20.73
CA MET A 1 -65.77 -39.14 -21.08
C MET A 1 -64.31 -38.82 -20.77
N LYS A 2 -63.54 -38.33 -21.75
CA LYS A 2 -62.15 -37.78 -21.68
C LYS A 2 -62.19 -36.30 -21.20
N PRO A 3 -61.10 -35.61 -20.75
CA PRO A 3 -59.67 -35.72 -21.18
C PRO A 3 -58.62 -35.72 -20.04
N ILE A 4 -57.43 -36.34 -20.16
CA ILE A 4 -56.15 -35.93 -20.82
C ILE A 4 -55.49 -34.66 -20.25
N LYS A 5 -54.26 -34.78 -19.71
CA LYS A 5 -52.99 -34.10 -20.13
C LYS A 5 -51.80 -34.72 -19.35
N LEU A 6 -50.92 -35.48 -20.02
CA LEU A 6 -49.59 -35.08 -20.55
C LEU A 6 -48.65 -34.53 -19.45
N ALA A 7 -47.70 -35.33 -18.97
CA ALA A 7 -46.37 -35.58 -19.54
C ALA A 7 -45.33 -34.60 -18.96
N SER A 8 -44.32 -35.13 -18.28
CA SER A 8 -42.90 -34.86 -18.61
C SER A 8 -41.94 -35.54 -17.64
N LEU A 9 -41.03 -36.27 -18.27
CA LEU A 9 -39.67 -36.65 -17.88
C LEU A 9 -39.10 -35.83 -16.72
N LEU A 10 -38.69 -36.49 -15.63
CA LEU A 10 -37.81 -35.87 -14.64
C LEU A 10 -36.36 -36.23 -14.97
N SER A 11 -35.69 -35.25 -15.55
CA SER A 11 -34.26 -35.22 -15.85
C SER A 11 -33.40 -35.53 -14.62
N VAL A 12 -32.33 -36.29 -14.86
CA VAL A 12 -31.23 -36.49 -13.91
C VAL A 12 -30.67 -35.12 -13.54
N ALA A 13 -30.79 -34.77 -12.26
CA ALA A 13 -30.20 -33.56 -11.70
C ALA A 13 -28.66 -33.69 -11.72
N LEU A 14 -28.03 -32.80 -12.47
CA LEU A 14 -26.58 -32.60 -12.49
C LEU A 14 -26.14 -32.14 -11.09
N ALA A 15 -25.28 -32.92 -10.44
CA ALA A 15 -24.73 -32.59 -9.14
C ALA A 15 -24.02 -31.23 -9.19
N ALA A 16 -24.50 -30.28 -8.39
CA ALA A 16 -23.89 -28.97 -8.22
C ALA A 16 -22.49 -29.13 -7.61
N SER A 17 -21.46 -29.12 -8.45
CA SER A 17 -20.10 -28.85 -8.02
C SER A 17 -19.97 -27.35 -7.81
N GLY A 18 -20.41 -26.88 -6.64
CA GLY A 18 -20.08 -25.55 -6.17
C GLY A 18 -18.59 -25.46 -5.96
N MET A 19 -17.85 -24.99 -6.95
CA MET A 19 -16.47 -24.56 -6.76
C MET A 19 -16.47 -23.45 -5.71
N LEU A 20 -15.89 -23.73 -4.54
CA LEU A 20 -15.53 -22.72 -3.55
C LEU A 20 -14.47 -21.80 -4.16
N SER A 21 -14.89 -20.80 -4.92
CA SER A 21 -14.00 -19.78 -5.48
C SER A 21 -13.91 -18.58 -4.53
N ALA A 22 -13.24 -18.76 -3.38
CA ALA A 22 -12.47 -17.75 -2.63
C ALA A 22 -11.88 -18.40 -1.35
N PRO A 23 -10.59 -18.20 -1.00
CA PRO A 23 -9.89 -16.92 -1.10
C PRO A 23 -8.42 -17.02 -1.58
N LEU A 24 -8.18 -17.31 -2.86
CA LEU A 24 -6.81 -17.19 -3.42
C LEU A 24 -6.29 -15.74 -3.28
N ALA A 25 -7.17 -14.76 -3.41
CA ALA A 25 -6.83 -13.34 -3.32
C ALA A 25 -6.35 -12.90 -1.91
N LYS A 26 -6.91 -13.48 -0.84
CA LYS A 26 -6.48 -13.12 0.53
C LYS A 26 -5.15 -13.77 0.89
N ALA A 27 -4.91 -15.00 0.44
CA ALA A 27 -3.63 -15.69 0.62
C ALA A 27 -2.47 -15.00 -0.14
N ALA A 28 -2.74 -14.45 -1.33
CA ALA A 28 -1.73 -13.72 -2.11
C ALA A 28 -1.38 -12.36 -1.50
N SER A 29 -2.35 -11.64 -0.91
CA SER A 29 -2.09 -10.37 -0.22
C SER A 29 -1.22 -10.54 1.02
N SER A 30 -1.34 -11.66 1.75
CA SER A 30 -0.51 -11.96 2.93
C SER A 30 0.89 -12.49 2.60
N ALA A 31 1.21 -12.72 1.33
CA ALA A 31 2.51 -13.28 0.93
C ALA A 31 3.70 -12.38 1.33
N PHE A 32 3.43 -11.08 1.54
CA PHE A 32 4.43 -10.08 1.94
C PHE A 32 4.39 -9.74 3.43
N ASP A 33 3.52 -10.38 4.23
CA ASP A 33 3.41 -10.11 5.66
C ASP A 33 4.72 -10.42 6.39
N GLY A 34 5.10 -9.56 7.33
CA GLY A 34 6.34 -9.69 8.09
C GLY A 34 6.99 -8.36 8.40
N THR A 35 8.14 -8.41 9.06
CA THR A 35 8.97 -7.24 9.33
C THR A 35 9.91 -7.01 8.16
N TRP A 36 9.96 -5.76 7.69
CA TRP A 36 10.76 -5.34 6.55
C TRP A 36 11.80 -4.31 6.99
N ALA A 37 13.00 -4.42 6.43
CA ALA A 37 13.99 -3.34 6.50
C ALA A 37 13.80 -2.42 5.29
N VAL A 38 13.40 -1.18 5.53
CA VAL A 38 13.20 -0.17 4.48
C VAL A 38 14.48 0.63 4.29
N THR A 39 14.86 0.86 3.04
CA THR A 39 15.83 1.89 2.64
C THR A 39 15.13 2.87 1.71
N LEU A 40 14.87 4.08 2.20
CA LEU A 40 14.35 5.18 1.40
C LEU A 40 15.52 6.04 0.94
N TYR A 41 15.82 5.99 -0.36
CA TYR A 41 16.83 6.82 -0.98
C TYR A 41 16.19 7.99 -1.71
N THR A 42 16.61 9.21 -1.37
CA THR A 42 16.19 10.43 -2.05
C THR A 42 17.41 11.13 -2.61
N PRO A 43 17.56 11.22 -3.94
CA PRO A 43 18.67 11.93 -4.56
C PRO A 43 18.54 13.44 -4.35
N GLU A 44 19.62 14.17 -4.63
CA GLU A 44 19.56 15.63 -4.71
C GLU A 44 18.54 16.05 -5.78
N TYR A 45 17.77 17.09 -5.45
CA TYR A 45 16.81 17.68 -6.36
C TYR A 45 17.05 19.18 -6.47
N LYS A 46 17.20 19.65 -7.71
CA LYS A 46 17.27 21.06 -8.04
C LYS A 46 15.95 21.48 -8.69
N ASP A 47 15.25 22.42 -8.08
CA ASP A 47 13.99 22.92 -8.61
C ASP A 47 14.20 23.94 -9.76
N PRO A 48 13.13 24.33 -10.49
CA PRO A 48 13.23 25.28 -11.60
C PRO A 48 13.71 26.69 -11.22
N THR A 49 13.77 27.02 -9.92
CA THR A 49 14.24 28.31 -9.38
C THR A 49 15.69 28.24 -8.86
N ASP A 50 16.41 27.17 -9.21
CA ASP A 50 17.78 26.86 -8.79
C ASP A 50 17.96 26.55 -7.30
N VAL A 51 16.87 26.32 -6.55
CA VAL A 51 16.96 25.89 -5.14
C VAL A 51 17.24 24.38 -5.09
N VAL A 52 18.24 24.00 -4.29
CA VAL A 52 18.70 22.61 -4.16
C VAL A 52 18.25 22.02 -2.83
N ALA A 53 17.47 20.94 -2.89
CA ALA A 53 17.23 20.03 -1.77
C ALA A 53 18.28 18.92 -1.77
N ARG A 54 19.04 18.79 -0.68
CA ARG A 54 20.15 17.84 -0.55
C ARG A 54 19.67 16.40 -0.51
N ALA A 55 20.50 15.49 -1.05
CA ALA A 55 20.26 14.05 -0.98
C ALA A 55 20.24 13.54 0.48
N TYR A 56 19.44 12.51 0.74
CA TYR A 56 19.43 11.79 2.01
C TYR A 56 19.03 10.32 1.84
N THR A 57 19.28 9.53 2.87
CA THR A 57 18.81 8.15 2.96
C THR A 57 18.29 7.87 4.35
N PHE A 58 17.10 7.29 4.44
CA PHE A 58 16.55 6.78 5.69
C PHE A 58 16.54 5.25 5.67
N GLN A 59 16.89 4.68 6.83
CA GLN A 59 16.78 3.26 7.09
C GLN A 59 15.91 3.08 8.34
N PHE A 60 14.83 2.32 8.20
CA PHE A 60 13.87 2.13 9.28
C PHE A 60 13.10 0.81 9.08
N PRO A 61 12.61 0.19 10.17
CA PRO A 61 11.75 -0.97 10.04
C PRO A 61 10.35 -0.56 9.57
N ALA A 62 9.71 -1.44 8.80
CA ALA A 62 8.29 -1.40 8.52
C ALA A 62 7.65 -2.75 8.87
N GLN A 63 6.36 -2.73 9.14
CA GLN A 63 5.55 -3.93 9.31
C GLN A 63 4.60 -4.05 8.13
N VAL A 64 4.58 -5.21 7.50
CA VAL A 64 3.52 -5.60 6.58
C VAL A 64 2.59 -6.56 7.30
N LYS A 65 1.29 -6.26 7.29
CA LYS A 65 0.25 -7.11 7.88
C LYS A 65 -1.00 -7.06 7.04
N ASP A 66 -1.58 -8.22 6.74
CA ASP A 66 -2.72 -8.35 5.83
C ASP A 66 -2.47 -7.64 4.48
N GLY A 67 -1.22 -7.65 4.01
CA GLY A 67 -0.77 -6.97 2.79
C GLY A 67 -0.72 -5.45 2.87
N VAL A 68 -0.82 -4.84 4.05
CA VAL A 68 -0.66 -3.39 4.24
C VAL A 68 0.69 -3.11 4.89
N LEU A 69 1.51 -2.30 4.23
CA LEU A 69 2.77 -1.80 4.76
C LEU A 69 2.49 -0.58 5.64
N HIS A 70 3.09 -0.56 6.82
CA HIS A 70 3.17 0.59 7.69
C HIS A 70 4.59 0.73 8.25
N GLY A 71 5.24 1.87 8.02
CA GLY A 71 6.59 2.14 8.51
C GLY A 71 6.76 3.59 8.91
N GLU A 72 7.52 3.82 9.97
CA GLU A 72 7.83 5.17 10.45
C GLU A 72 9.34 5.38 10.59
N HIS A 73 9.81 6.55 10.18
CA HIS A 73 11.13 7.08 10.47
C HIS A 73 11.01 8.27 11.44
N GLY A 74 11.89 8.34 12.42
CA GLY A 74 11.89 9.40 13.42
C GLY A 74 10.84 9.20 14.51
N THR A 75 10.42 10.29 15.16
CA THR A 75 9.42 10.27 16.24
C THR A 75 8.17 11.02 15.80
N ARG A 76 7.02 10.36 15.80
CA ARG A 76 5.74 10.95 15.40
C ARG A 76 5.49 12.31 16.06
N GLY A 77 5.14 13.30 15.24
CA GLY A 77 4.88 14.67 15.69
C GLY A 77 6.13 15.54 15.86
N GLN A 78 7.34 15.00 15.69
CA GLN A 78 8.59 15.76 15.71
C GLN A 78 9.06 16.09 14.29
N PRO A 79 9.88 17.15 14.12
CA PRO A 79 10.56 17.41 12.85
C PRO A 79 11.35 16.19 12.34
N ALA A 80 11.41 16.04 11.02
CA ALA A 80 12.00 14.89 10.32
C ALA A 80 11.29 13.54 10.56
N TRP A 81 10.05 13.55 11.06
CA TRP A 81 9.20 12.37 11.07
C TRP A 81 8.63 12.08 9.68
N LEU A 82 8.58 10.80 9.32
CA LEU A 82 7.98 10.29 8.11
C LEU A 82 7.22 8.99 8.41
N GLU A 83 6.05 8.85 7.83
CA GLU A 83 5.24 7.64 7.77
C GLU A 83 5.08 7.22 6.31
N LEU A 84 5.27 5.94 6.04
CA LEU A 84 4.91 5.28 4.80
C LEU A 84 3.79 4.29 5.07
N ASP A 85 2.68 4.42 4.34
CA ASP A 85 1.52 3.54 4.46
C ASP A 85 0.98 3.15 3.08
N GLY A 86 0.59 1.89 2.90
CA GLY A 86 -0.11 1.51 1.68
C GLY A 86 -0.29 0.01 1.48
N LYS A 87 -1.21 -0.33 0.59
CA LYS A 87 -1.52 -1.73 0.27
C LYS A 87 -0.57 -2.28 -0.80
N ILE A 88 0.06 -3.40 -0.49
CA ILE A 88 0.78 -4.25 -1.42
C ILE A 88 -0.23 -5.20 -2.06
N GLN A 89 -0.33 -5.15 -3.39
CA GLN A 89 -1.19 -6.03 -4.17
C GLN A 89 -0.57 -7.43 -4.25
N ALA A 90 -1.37 -8.40 -4.70
CA ALA A 90 -0.95 -9.80 -4.84
C ALA A 90 0.28 -10.00 -5.76
N ASP A 91 0.50 -9.09 -6.72
CA ASP A 91 1.65 -9.09 -7.63
C ASP A 91 2.88 -8.33 -7.08
N GLY A 92 2.78 -7.80 -5.86
CA GLY A 92 3.83 -7.00 -5.21
C GLY A 92 3.81 -5.51 -5.57
N SER A 93 2.93 -5.07 -6.47
CA SER A 93 2.77 -3.64 -6.75
C SER A 93 2.17 -2.91 -5.55
N ALA A 94 2.56 -1.67 -5.33
CA ALA A 94 2.03 -0.85 -4.24
C ALA A 94 2.04 0.63 -4.62
N THR A 95 1.00 1.34 -4.19
CA THR A 95 1.03 2.79 -4.05
C THR A 95 1.17 3.07 -2.57
N LEU A 96 2.26 3.73 -2.18
CA LEU A 96 2.51 4.12 -0.79
C LEU A 96 2.29 5.62 -0.65
N HIS A 97 1.63 6.01 0.43
CA HIS A 97 1.45 7.39 0.84
C HIS A 97 2.56 7.75 1.83
N ALA A 98 3.19 8.91 1.60
CA ALA A 98 4.18 9.48 2.48
C ALA A 98 3.58 10.68 3.23
N ASN A 99 3.51 10.59 4.55
CA ASN A 99 3.08 11.68 5.43
C ASN A 99 4.21 12.02 6.39
N GLY A 100 4.43 13.30 6.69
CA GLY A 100 5.55 13.66 7.54
C GLY A 100 5.55 15.09 8.03
N ILE A 101 6.62 15.40 8.77
CA ILE A 101 6.96 16.74 9.22
C ILE A 101 8.37 17.04 8.73
N THR A 102 8.51 18.17 8.05
CA THR A 102 9.76 18.60 7.42
C THR A 102 10.92 18.66 8.43
N GLY A 103 12.10 18.23 7.96
CA GLY A 103 13.35 18.25 8.72
C GLY A 103 14.12 19.55 8.53
N GLN A 104 15.45 19.46 8.54
CA GLN A 104 16.33 20.59 8.24
C GLN A 104 16.03 21.16 6.84
N ARG A 105 16.00 22.50 6.75
CA ARG A 105 15.54 23.26 5.58
C ARG A 105 16.26 22.85 4.29
N GLU A 106 17.55 22.54 4.37
CA GLU A 106 18.42 22.24 3.24
C GLU A 106 18.08 20.90 2.55
N TYR A 107 17.30 20.04 3.22
CA TYR A 107 16.84 18.75 2.69
C TYR A 107 15.40 18.81 2.18
N ASN A 108 14.68 19.90 2.46
CA ASN A 108 13.28 20.04 2.08
C ASN A 108 13.16 20.65 0.69
N LEU A 109 12.22 20.14 -0.12
CA LEU A 109 11.85 20.74 -1.41
C LEU A 109 11.44 22.20 -1.21
N GLY A 110 11.91 23.09 -2.09
CA GLY A 110 11.67 24.53 -1.99
C GLY A 110 12.20 25.17 -0.69
N HIS A 111 13.06 24.47 0.04
CA HIS A 111 13.56 24.88 1.36
C HIS A 111 12.43 25.24 2.33
N ILE A 112 11.39 24.42 2.42
CA ILE A 112 10.35 24.60 3.43
C ILE A 112 11.00 24.59 4.83
N GLU A 113 10.52 25.46 5.72
CA GLU A 113 10.98 25.54 7.11
C GLU A 113 10.85 24.21 7.85
N THR A 114 11.68 23.99 8.85
CA THR A 114 11.60 22.82 9.74
C THR A 114 10.30 22.80 10.53
N GLY A 115 9.74 21.60 10.75
CA GLY A 115 8.56 21.43 11.60
C GLY A 115 7.21 21.70 10.92
N LYS A 116 7.17 21.83 9.60
CA LYS A 116 5.92 22.01 8.83
C LYS A 116 5.41 20.65 8.34
N PRO A 117 4.10 20.46 8.17
CA PRO A 117 3.60 19.28 7.46
C PRO A 117 4.24 19.16 6.08
N SER A 118 4.65 17.95 5.70
CA SER A 118 5.03 17.69 4.32
C SER A 118 3.79 17.83 3.43
N MET A 119 3.98 18.30 2.20
CA MET A 119 2.90 18.23 1.21
C MET A 119 2.52 16.75 0.99
N PRO A 120 1.23 16.41 0.90
CA PRO A 120 0.83 15.05 0.57
C PRO A 120 1.33 14.70 -0.85
N SER A 121 1.94 13.52 -0.99
CA SER A 121 2.42 12.95 -2.25
C SER A 121 1.48 11.86 -2.76
#